data_AF-A0A8J7I4J2-F1
#
_entry.id   AF-A0A8J7I4J2-F1
#
_cell.length_a   1.000
_cell.length_b   1.000
_cell.length_c   1.000
_cell.angle_alpha   90.00
_cell.angle_beta   90.00
_cell.angle_gamma   90.00
#
_symmetry.space_group_name_H-M   'P 1'
#
loop_
_entity.id
_entity.type
_entity.pdbx_description
1 polymer ?
#
loop_
_entity_poly.entity_id
_entity_poly.type
_entity_poly.pdbx_seq_one_letter_code
_entity_poly.pdbx_strand_id
1 'polypeptide(L)'
;MNIGIIEPYNSGFLEVVPEGEDSDYWQIAAIHINGQAYCPSPRLYRSEKVALTQSAKIYDWIAENKPEISNGTCYCSELNLILWQQPKINNCSD
;
A
#
# COMPACT_ATOMS: atom_id res chain seq x y z
N MET A 1 9.86 6.93 -17.58
CA MET A 1 8.78 7.14 -16.59
C MET A 1 8.08 5.80 -16.41
N ASN A 2 8.45 5.02 -15.41
CA ASN A 2 7.88 3.67 -15.24
C ASN A 2 6.49 3.82 -14.61
N ILE A 3 5.46 3.60 -15.43
CA ILE A 3 4.06 3.71 -15.02
C ILE A 3 3.80 2.53 -14.09
N GLY A 4 3.68 2.81 -12.78
CA GLY A 4 3.26 1.81 -11.81
C GLY A 4 1.94 1.15 -12.19
N ILE A 5 1.68 -0.01 -11.62
CA ILE A 5 0.45 -0.76 -11.83
C ILE A 5 -0.53 -0.41 -10.72
N ILE A 6 -1.74 -0.05 -11.14
CA ILE A 6 -2.90 0.16 -10.28
C ILE A 6 -3.85 -1.02 -10.54
N GLU A 7 -3.96 -1.92 -9.57
CA GLU A 7 -4.88 -3.06 -9.66
C GLU A 7 -6.12 -2.81 -8.80
N PRO A 8 -7.34 -2.90 -9.36
CA PRO A 8 -8.57 -2.76 -8.58
C PRO A 8 -8.73 -3.94 -7.61
N TYR A 9 -9.23 -3.64 -6.41
CA TYR A 9 -9.52 -4.64 -5.38
C TYR A 9 -10.82 -4.28 -4.65
N ASN A 10 -11.55 -5.24 -4.08
CA ASN A 10 -12.96 -5.13 -3.63
C ASN A 10 -13.49 -3.73 -3.21
N SER A 11 -12.77 -2.96 -2.38
CA SER A 11 -13.16 -1.60 -1.94
C SER A 11 -12.07 -0.54 -2.13
N GLY A 12 -11.20 -0.72 -3.13
CA GLY A 12 -10.02 0.10 -3.31
C GLY A 12 -9.13 -0.33 -4.47
N PHE A 13 -7.85 0.01 -4.38
CA PHE A 13 -6.86 -0.40 -5.37
C PHE A 13 -5.46 -0.51 -4.77
N LEU A 14 -4.65 -1.37 -5.36
CA LEU A 14 -3.27 -1.66 -4.98
C LEU A 14 -2.36 -0.90 -5.94
N GLU A 15 -1.41 -0.13 -5.40
CA GLU A 15 -0.44 0.63 -6.18
C GLU A 15 0.95 0.04 -6.01
N VAL A 16 1.50 -0.50 -7.09
CA VAL A 16 2.78 -1.19 -7.12
C VAL A 16 3.64 -0.58 -8.21
N VAL A 17 4.86 -0.18 -7.87
CA VAL A 17 5.78 0.49 -8.81
C VAL A 17 7.09 -0.30 -8.89
N PRO A 18 7.77 -0.32 -10.05
CA PRO A 18 9.13 -0.83 -10.11
C PRO A 18 10.06 0.13 -9.34
N GLU A 19 11.17 -0.39 -8.83
CA GLU A 19 12.15 0.41 -8.09
C GLU A 19 12.97 1.36 -8.99
N GLY A 20 13.01 1.10 -10.31
CA GLY A 20 13.66 1.93 -11.31
C GLY A 20 13.28 1.55 -12.74
N GLU A 21 13.80 2.27 -13.75
CA GLU A 21 13.51 2.01 -15.18
C GLU A 21 13.98 0.62 -15.65
N ASP A 22 15.03 0.09 -15.05
CA ASP A 22 15.64 -1.21 -15.40
C ASP A 22 15.69 -2.19 -14.22
N SER A 23 14.88 -1.95 -13.18
CA SER A 23 14.88 -2.79 -11.98
C SER A 23 13.92 -3.96 -12.13
N ASP A 24 14.41 -5.18 -11.93
CA ASP A 24 13.57 -6.37 -11.78
C ASP A 24 12.81 -6.38 -10.44
N TYR A 25 13.08 -5.40 -9.57
CA TYR A 25 12.47 -5.27 -8.27
C TYR A 25 11.28 -4.32 -8.29
N TRP A 26 10.28 -4.69 -7.49
CA TRP A 26 9.02 -3.99 -7.35
C TRP A 26 8.79 -3.61 -5.90
N GLN A 27 8.08 -2.52 -5.67
CA GLN A 27 7.70 -2.05 -4.35
C GLN A 27 6.21 -1.69 -4.32
N ILE A 28 5.63 -1.80 -3.14
CA ILE A 28 4.24 -1.40 -2.91
C ILE A 28 4.26 0.08 -2.52
N ALA A 29 3.77 0.95 -3.41
CA ALA A 29 3.75 2.39 -3.17
C ALA A 29 2.67 2.75 -2.16
N ALA A 30 1.46 2.23 -2.36
CA ALA A 30 0.32 2.47 -1.50
C ALA A 30 -0.77 1.42 -1.68
N ILE A 31 -1.60 1.27 -0.65
CA ILE A 31 -2.84 0.50 -0.69
C ILE A 31 -3.96 1.47 -0.37
N HIS A 32 -4.88 1.64 -1.31
CA HIS A 32 -5.96 2.60 -1.19
C HIS A 32 -7.24 1.87 -0.80
N ILE A 33 -7.87 2.26 0.30
CA ILE A 33 -9.12 1.65 0.79
C ILE A 33 -10.06 2.78 1.24
N ASN A 34 -11.28 2.82 0.70
CA ASN A 34 -12.29 3.82 1.05
C ASN A 34 -11.79 5.29 0.99
N GLY A 35 -10.89 5.59 0.06
CA GLY A 35 -10.32 6.94 -0.11
C GLY A 35 -9.23 7.33 0.90
N GLN A 36 -8.72 6.38 1.68
CA GLN A 36 -7.51 6.53 2.49
C GLN A 36 -6.37 5.75 1.84
N ALA A 37 -5.14 6.27 1.94
CA ALA A 37 -3.95 5.60 1.44
C ALA A 37 -3.12 5.04 2.61
N TYR A 38 -2.70 3.80 2.48
CA TYR A 38 -1.86 3.09 3.45
C TYR A 38 -0.54 2.76 2.76
N CYS A 39 0.53 3.40 3.22
CA CYS A 39 1.87 3.21 2.67
C CYS A 39 2.64 2.22 3.56
N PRO A 40 3.06 1.06 3.06
CA PRO A 40 3.94 0.16 3.82
C PRO A 40 5.39 0.62 3.79
N SER A 41 6.18 0.18 4.77
CA SER A 41 7.64 0.36 4.79
C SER A 41 8.27 -0.12 3.48
N PRO A 42 9.15 0.68 2.85
CA PRO A 42 9.75 0.32 1.57
C PRO A 42 10.34 -1.08 1.62
N ARG A 43 9.89 -1.93 0.71
CA ARG A 43 10.34 -3.30 0.54
C ARG A 43 10.40 -3.64 -0.93
N LEU A 44 11.47 -4.33 -1.31
CA LEU A 44 11.69 -4.80 -2.66
C LEU A 44 11.25 -6.24 -2.80
N TYR A 45 10.44 -6.48 -3.82
CA TYR A 45 9.92 -7.78 -4.22
C TYR A 45 10.55 -8.15 -5.55
N ARG A 46 10.90 -9.43 -5.73
CA ARG A 46 11.62 -9.92 -6.91
C ARG A 46 10.80 -9.94 -8.21
N SER A 47 9.51 -9.62 -8.14
CA SER A 47 8.65 -9.49 -9.31
C SER A 47 7.35 -8.76 -8.97
N GLU A 48 6.72 -8.23 -10.01
CA GLU A 48 5.40 -7.61 -9.98
C GLU A 48 4.37 -8.52 -9.29
N LYS A 49 4.27 -9.77 -9.74
CA LYS A 49 3.30 -10.74 -9.21
C LYS A 49 3.48 -10.97 -7.71
N VAL A 50 4.73 -11.01 -7.23
CA VAL A 50 5.02 -11.16 -5.80
C VAL A 50 4.61 -9.90 -5.04
N ALA A 51 4.90 -8.71 -5.58
CA ALA A 51 4.47 -7.45 -4.99
C ALA A 51 2.94 -7.34 -4.92
N LEU A 52 2.20 -7.71 -5.97
CA LEU A 52 0.74 -7.72 -6.00
C LEU A 52 0.13 -8.72 -5.02
N THR A 53 0.68 -9.94 -4.97
CA THR A 53 0.25 -10.94 -3.99
C THR A 53 0.46 -10.44 -2.56
N GLN A 54 1.56 -9.74 -2.31
CA GLN A 54 1.85 -9.21 -0.99
C GLN A 54 1.00 -7.98 -0.66
N SER A 55 0.72 -7.09 -1.62
CA SER A 55 -0.17 -5.95 -1.40
C SER A 55 -1.60 -6.40 -1.11
N ALA A 56 -2.09 -7.47 -1.76
CA ALA A 56 -3.39 -8.08 -1.43
C ALA A 56 -3.44 -8.59 0.03
N LYS A 57 -2.40 -9.29 0.49
CA LYS A 57 -2.33 -9.73 1.91
C LYS A 57 -2.35 -8.57 2.89
N ILE A 58 -1.63 -7.49 2.59
CA ILE A 58 -1.64 -6.29 3.43
C ILE A 58 -3.02 -5.64 3.39
N TYR A 59 -3.67 -5.58 2.23
CA TYR A 59 -5.05 -5.07 2.11
C TYR A 59 -6.00 -5.86 3.00
N ASP A 60 -5.98 -7.19 2.92
CA ASP A 60 -6.90 -8.05 3.68
C ASP A 60 -6.68 -7.83 5.19
N TRP A 61 -5.42 -7.76 5.62
CA TRP A 61 -5.07 -7.43 7.01
C TRP A 61 -5.57 -6.05 7.43
N ILE A 62 -5.39 -5.01 6.61
CA ILE A 62 -5.91 -3.66 6.89
C ILE A 62 -7.44 -3.69 7.00
N ALA A 63 -8.12 -4.42 6.11
CA ALA A 63 -9.58 -4.51 6.09
C ALA A 63 -10.14 -5.14 7.38
N GLU A 64 -9.45 -6.14 7.92
CA GLU A 64 -9.80 -6.81 9.18
C GLU A 64 -9.43 -5.98 10.42
N ASN A 65 -8.34 -5.19 10.37
CA ASN A 65 -7.76 -4.47 11.51
C ASN A 65 -7.96 -2.94 11.46
N LYS A 66 -8.89 -2.43 10.63
CA LYS A 66 -9.17 -0.98 10.46
C LYS A 66 -9.24 -0.15 11.74
N PRO A 67 -9.84 -0.61 12.87
CA PRO A 67 -9.93 0.20 14.09
C PRO A 67 -8.57 0.59 14.68
N GLU A 68 -7.56 -0.27 14.53
CA GLU A 68 -6.24 -0.13 15.17
C GLU A 68 -5.30 0.83 14.41
N ILE A 69 -5.60 1.12 13.14
CA ILE A 69 -4.73 1.93 12.27
C ILE A 69 -5.08 3.43 12.33
N SER A 70 -6.10 3.80 13.12
CA SER A 70 -6.69 5.15 13.19
C SER A 70 -5.77 6.29 13.67
N ASN A 71 -4.50 6.00 14.00
CA ASN A 71 -3.52 6.97 14.52
C ASN A 71 -2.23 7.07 13.67
N GLY A 72 -2.36 7.04 12.35
CA GLY A 72 -1.31 7.48 11.43
C GLY A 72 -0.17 6.49 11.19
N THR A 73 0.35 5.80 12.21
CA THR A 73 1.35 4.73 12.03
C THR A 73 0.93 3.48 12.78
N CYS A 74 0.93 2.33 12.11
CA CYS A 74 0.62 1.03 12.68
C CYS A 74 1.73 0.04 12.37
N TYR A 75 2.19 -0.70 13.38
CA TYR A 75 3.12 -1.80 13.17
C TYR A 75 2.34 -3.11 13.06
N CYS A 76 2.42 -3.76 11.90
CA CYS A 76 1.87 -5.08 11.68
C CYS A 76 2.94 -6.13 11.98
N SER A 77 2.84 -6.80 13.13
CA SER A 77 3.79 -7.84 13.54
C SER A 77 3.74 -9.08 12.64
N GLU A 78 2.55 -9.45 12.13
CA GLU A 78 2.34 -10.62 11.27
C GLU A 78 3.09 -10.50 9.95
N LEU A 79 3.06 -9.29 9.35
CA LEU A 79 3.73 -8.99 8.10
C LEU A 79 5.12 -8.34 8.33
N ASN A 80 5.49 -8.17 9.61
CA ASN A 80 6.72 -7.54 10.08
C ASN A 80 6.97 -6.17 9.43
N LEU A 81 5.95 -5.33 9.24
CA LEU A 81 6.08 -4.07 8.52
C LEU A 81 5.37 -2.92 9.24
N ILE A 82 5.80 -1.70 8.92
CA ILE A 82 5.15 -0.48 9.39
C ILE A 82 4.26 0.04 8.28
N LEU A 83 3.02 0.38 8.62
CA LEU A 83 2.05 1.04 7.75
C LEU A 83 1.87 2.47 8.22
N TRP A 84 1.98 3.42 7.29
CA TRP A 84 1.59 4.80 7.53
C TRP A 84 0.30 5.10 6.79
N GLN A 85 -0.72 5.52 7.53
CA GLN A 85 -1.95 6.01 6.96
C GLN A 85 -1.73 7.47 6.55
N GLN A 86 -1.79 7.73 5.26
CA GLN A 86 -1.90 9.09 4.77
C GLN A 86 -3.39 9.48 4.79
N PRO A 87 -3.78 10.48 5.60
CA PRO A 87 -5.15 10.94 5.61
C PRO A 87 -5.51 11.48 4.22
N LYS A 88 -6.78 11.33 3.86
CA LYS A 88 -7.32 12.01 2.68
C LYS A 88 -7.04 13.49 2.85
N ILE A 89 -6.27 14.10 1.95
CA ILE A 89 -6.14 15.55 1.91
C ILE A 89 -7.53 16.08 1.56
N ASN A 90 -8.31 16.41 2.58
CA ASN A 90 -9.48 17.25 2.40
C ASN A 90 -8.95 18.66 2.16
N ASN A 91 -8.71 19.00 0.89
CA ASN A 91 -8.57 20.39 0.49
C ASN A 91 -9.94 21.07 0.66
N CYS A 92 -10.22 21.47 1.89
CA CYS A 92 -11.07 22.61 2.22
C CYS A 92 -10.35 23.34 3.35
N SER A 93 -9.54 24.34 2.99
CA SER A 93 -9.22 25.43 3.89
C SER A 93 -9.85 26.66 3.26
N ASP A 94 -10.63 27.38 4.08
CA ASP A 94 -11.49 28.53 3.79
C ASP A 94 -10.95 29.57 2.80
#